data_AF-A0A7C6PU82-F1
#
_entry.id   AF-A0A7C6PU82-F1
#
_cell.length_a   1.000
_cell.length_b   1.000
_cell.length_c   1.000
_cell.angle_alpha   90.00
_cell.angle_beta   90.00
_cell.angle_gamma   90.00
#
_symmetry.space_group_name_H-M   'P 1'
#
loop_
_entity.id
_entity.type
_entity.pdbx_description
1 polymer ?
#
loop_
_entity_poly.entity_id
_entity_poly.type
_entity_poly.pdbx_seq_one_letter_code
_entity_poly.pdbx_strand_id
1 'polypeptide(L)' 'MASGARTIEHIDDAVAVDPDVIPLGSKVWIQGIGWRTALDTGGAIRGKKIDICMKTYDEAIQHGRKDVLVIYPKGGI' A
#
# COMPACT_ATOMS: atom_id res chain seq x y z
N MET A 1 0.57 -9.96 -1.19
CA MET A 1 -0.65 -9.64 -1.95
C MET A 1 -1.38 -10.93 -2.29
N ALA A 2 -2.64 -11.03 -1.91
CA ALA A 2 -3.48 -12.19 -2.23
C ALA A 2 -4.70 -11.71 -3.02
N SER A 3 -4.49 -11.38 -4.28
CA SER A 3 -5.54 -11.38 -5.29
C SER A 3 -4.98 -12.02 -6.55
N GLY A 4 -5.69 -13.01 -7.09
CA GLY A 4 -5.36 -13.67 -8.36
C GLY A 4 -5.57 -12.77 -9.58
N ALA A 5 -5.21 -11.49 -9.47
CA ALA A 5 -5.34 -10.51 -10.55
C ALA A 5 -4.21 -10.75 -11.57
N ARG A 6 -4.62 -11.21 -12.76
CA ARG A 6 -3.74 -11.44 -13.90
C ARG A 6 -3.03 -10.15 -14.32
N THR A 7 -1.73 -10.29 -14.54
CA THR A 7 -0.74 -9.32 -15.00
C THR A 7 -1.24 -8.38 -16.10
N ILE A 8 -1.64 -7.15 -15.77
CA ILE A 8 -1.70 -6.01 -16.71
C ILE A 8 -1.48 -4.68 -15.94
N GLU A 9 -0.24 -4.21 -15.93
CA GLU A 9 0.26 -2.81 -15.85
C GLU A 9 -0.18 -1.81 -14.74
N HIS A 10 -1.03 -2.13 -13.75
CA HIS A 10 -1.41 -1.13 -12.72
C HIS A 10 -1.34 -1.57 -11.24
N ILE A 11 -0.78 -2.75 -10.92
CA ILE A 11 -0.64 -3.23 -9.52
C ILE A 11 0.54 -2.60 -8.78
N ASP A 12 1.53 -2.03 -9.49
CA ASP A 12 2.68 -1.34 -8.87
C ASP A 12 2.25 -0.18 -7.95
N ASP A 13 1.03 0.33 -8.18
CA ASP A 13 0.43 1.41 -7.43
C ASP A 13 -0.50 0.96 -6.30
N ALA A 14 -0.66 -0.35 -6.07
CA ALA A 14 -1.53 -0.89 -5.02
C ALA A 14 -0.79 -1.07 -3.69
N VAL A 15 -1.47 -0.78 -2.58
CA VAL A 15 -1.02 -1.11 -1.23
C VAL A 15 -2.12 -1.81 -0.45
N ALA A 16 -1.71 -2.68 0.47
CA ALA A 16 -2.63 -3.27 1.44
C ALA A 16 -2.65 -2.44 2.72
N VAL A 17 -3.85 -2.16 3.24
CA VAL A 17 -4.08 -1.31 4.42
C VAL A 17 -5.07 -1.95 5.39
N ASP A 18 -5.16 -1.38 6.59
CA ASP A 18 -6.32 -1.57 7.46
C ASP A 18 -7.44 -0.59 7.04
N PRO A 19 -8.60 -1.07 6.58
CA PRO A 19 -9.71 -0.22 6.11
C PRO A 19 -10.32 0.65 7.21
N ASP A 20 -10.19 0.27 8.49
CA ASP A 20 -10.66 1.09 9.62
C ASP A 20 -9.80 2.34 9.83
N VAL A 21 -8.57 2.34 9.30
CA VAL A 21 -7.63 3.48 9.36
C VAL A 21 -7.60 4.23 8.03
N ILE A 22 -7.46 3.51 6.91
CA ILE A 22 -7.39 4.08 5.55
C ILE A 22 -8.43 3.35 4.70
N PRO A 23 -9.54 4.02 4.29
CA PRO A 23 -10.55 3.39 3.45
C PRO A 23 -9.97 2.87 2.13
N LEU A 24 -10.48 1.72 1.65
CA LEU A 24 -10.16 1.24 0.31
C LEU A 24 -10.58 2.26 -0.76
N GLY A 25 -9.81 2.33 -1.84
CA GLY A 25 -9.92 3.34 -2.88
C GLY A 25 -9.14 4.63 -2.59
N SER A 26 -8.68 4.85 -1.34
CA SER A 26 -7.93 6.05 -0.98
C SER A 26 -6.61 6.14 -1.75
N LYS A 27 -6.29 7.36 -2.23
CA LYS A 27 -4.93 7.71 -2.64
C LYS A 27 -4.10 8.04 -1.41
N VAL A 28 -2.95 7.41 -1.29
CA VAL A 28 -2.00 7.62 -0.19
C VAL A 28 -0.65 8.04 -0.74
N TRP A 29 -0.02 9.03 -0.12
CA TRP A 29 1.36 9.39 -0.40
C TRP A 29 2.26 8.80 0.66
N ILE A 30 3.28 8.06 0.24
CA ILE A 30 4.23 7.38 1.11
C ILE A 30 5.60 8.01 0.90
N GLN A 31 6.18 8.54 1.97
CA GLN A 31 7.48 9.19 1.91
C GLN A 31 8.55 8.24 1.35
N GLY A 32 9.27 8.72 0.32
CA GLY A 32 10.32 7.93 -0.34
C GLY A 32 9.83 6.86 -1.33
N ILE A 33 8.52 6.75 -1.56
CA ILE A 33 7.92 5.81 -2.52
C ILE A 33 7.00 6.52 -3.53
N GLY A 34 6.25 7.52 -3.06
CA GLY A 34 5.30 8.29 -3.87
C GLY A 34 3.85 7.88 -3.67
N TRP A 35 3.00 8.21 -4.64
CA TRP A 35 1.56 7.95 -4.57
C TRP A 35 1.21 6.50 -4.82
N ARG A 36 0.28 5.97 -4.04
CA ARG A 36 -0.30 4.62 -4.14
C ARG A 36 -1.80 4.67 -3.90
N THR A 37 -2.47 3.55 -4.14
CA THR A 37 -3.92 3.36 -4.01
C THR A 37 -4.18 2.20 -3.06
N ALA A 38 -5.00 2.39 -2.04
CA ALA A 38 -5.41 1.34 -1.13
C ALA A 38 -6.40 0.40 -1.83
N LEU A 39 -5.93 -0.75 -2.34
CA LEU A 39 -6.74 -1.69 -3.13
C LEU A 39 -6.81 -3.08 -2.53
N ASP A 40 -6.03 -3.36 -1.49
CA ASP A 40 -5.97 -4.66 -0.84
C ASP A 40 -6.06 -4.54 0.68
N THR A 41 -6.36 -5.65 1.35
CA THR A 41 -6.31 -5.80 2.81
C THR A 41 -5.59 -7.09 3.15
N GLY A 42 -5.29 -7.30 4.43
CA GLY A 42 -4.77 -8.59 4.87
C GLY A 42 -5.01 -8.79 6.35
N GLY A 43 -5.25 -10.04 6.77
CA GLY A 43 -5.52 -10.34 8.18
C GLY A 43 -4.41 -9.90 9.15
N ALA A 44 -3.17 -9.76 8.65
CA ALA A 44 -1.99 -9.30 9.38
C ALA A 44 -1.66 -7.80 9.17
N ILE A 45 -2.46 -7.07 8.40
CA ILE A 45 -2.36 -5.63 8.15
C ILE A 45 -3.45 -4.95 8.98
N ARG A 46 -3.10 -4.62 10.23
CA ARG A 46 -4.00 -4.01 11.21
C ARG A 46 -3.36 -2.75 11.80
N GLY A 47 -4.16 -1.75 12.13
CA GLY A 47 -3.74 -0.45 12.62
C GLY A 47 -2.98 0.35 11.55
N LYS A 48 -1.92 1.06 11.95
CA LYS A 48 -1.13 1.94 11.07
C LYS A 48 -0.10 1.19 10.21
N LYS A 49 -0.42 -0.04 9.80
CA LYS A 49 0.46 -0.89 8.99
C LYS A 49 0.03 -0.84 7.54
N ILE A 50 1.01 -0.72 6.64
CA ILE A 50 0.83 -0.74 5.19
C ILE A 50 1.79 -1.77 4.59
N ASP A 51 1.30 -2.58 3.66
CA ASP A 51 2.13 -3.51 2.88
C ASP A 51 2.19 -3.03 1.42
N ILE A 52 3.41 -2.98 0.88
CA ILE A 52 3.72 -2.39 -0.42
C ILE A 52 4.34 -3.47 -1.29
N CYS A 53 3.78 -3.71 -2.48
CA CYS A 53 4.48 -4.59 -3.44
C CYS A 53 5.69 -3.85 -3.98
N MET A 54 6.85 -4.46 -3.80
CA MET A 54 8.04 -4.07 -4.55
C MET A 54 8.18 -4.99 -5.76
N LYS A 55 8.78 -4.48 -6.84
CA LYS A 55 8.95 -5.24 -8.10
C LYS A 55 9.94 -6.38 -7.95
N THR A 56 10.96 -6.17 -7.13
CA THR A 56 12.04 -7.13 -6.94
C THR A 56 12.24 -7.49 -5.47
N TYR A 57 12.76 -8.69 -5.23
CA TYR A 57 13.13 -9.14 -3.90
C TYR A 57 14.23 -8.26 -3.30
N ASP A 58 15.21 -7.85 -4.10
CA ASP A 58 16.32 -7.02 -3.63
C ASP A 58 15.83 -5.63 -3.19
N GLU A 59 14.92 -5.01 -3.93
CA GLU A 59 14.27 -3.76 -3.49
C GLU A 59 13.50 -3.95 -2.18
N ALA A 60 12.79 -5.08 -2.02
CA ALA A 60 12.07 -5.38 -0.78
C ALA A 60 13.02 -5.53 0.42
N ILE A 61 14.15 -6.21 0.23
CA ILE A 61 15.17 -6.40 1.26
C ILE A 61 15.86 -5.07 1.60
N GLN A 62 16.21 -4.27 0.60
CA GLN A 62 16.81 -2.95 0.82
C GLN A 62 15.83 -1.99 1.50
N HIS A 63 14.55 -2.06 1.18
CA HIS A 63 13.53 -1.21 1.78
C HIS A 63 13.29 -1.55 3.26
N GLY A 64 13.21 -2.85 3.56
CA GLY A 64 12.98 -3.37 4.91
C GLY A 64 11.65 -2.91 5.52
N ARG A 65 11.47 -3.18 6.83
CA ARG A 65 10.37 -2.63 7.61
C ARG A 65 10.83 -1.35 8.31
N LYS A 66 10.08 -0.26 8.13
CA LYS A 66 10.37 1.02 8.74
C LYS A 66 9.10 1.83 8.92
N ASP A 67 9.10 2.68 9.94
CA ASP A 67 8.07 3.69 10.12
C ASP A 67 8.36 4.87 9.17
N VAL A 68 7.36 5.24 8.38
CA VAL A 68 7.46 6.34 7.40
C VAL A 68 6.22 7.23 7.48
N LEU A 69 6.37 8.48 7.03
CA LEU A 69 5.24 9.38 6.90
C LEU A 69 4.32 8.90 5.78
N VAL A 70 3.04 8.74 6.12
CA VAL A 70 1.96 8.45 5.17
C VAL A 70 0.90 9.53 5.30
N ILE A 71 0.53 10.11 4.16
CA ILE A 71 -0.53 11.12 4.08
C ILE A 71 -1.67 10.53 3.25
N TYR A 72 -2.87 10.52 3.79
CA TYR A 72 -4.09 10.25 3.04
C TYR A 72 -5.09 11.38 3.30
N PRO A 73 -5.57 12.08 2.27
CA PRO A 73 -6.53 13.16 2.43
C PRO A 73 -7.90 12.59 2.84
N LYS A 74 -8.44 13.06 3.97
CA LYS A 74 -9.81 12.75 4.39
C LYS A 74 -10.76 13.67 3.63
N GLY A 75 -11.44 13.15 2.61
CA GLY A 75 -12.46 13.87 1.85
C GLY A 75 -12.15 13.93 0.35
N GLY A 76 -12.73 12.99 -0.39
CA GLY A 76 -12.89 13.01 -1.84
C GLY A 76 -14.16 12.21 -2.12
N ILE A 77 -15.11 12.85 -2.80
CA ILE A 77 -16.39 12.29 -3.26
C ILE A 77 -16.20 11.01 -4.08
#